data_AF-A0A817L200-F1
#
_entry.id   AF-A0A817L200-F1
#
_cell.length_a   1.000
_cell.length_b   1.000
_cell.length_c   1.000
_cell.angle_alpha   90.00
_cell.angle_beta   90.00
_cell.angle_gamma   90.00
#
_symmetry.space_group_name_H-M   'P 1'
#
loop_
_entity.id
_entity.type
_entity.pdbx_description
1 polymer ?
#
loop_
_entity_poly.entity_id
_entity_poly.type
_entity_poly.pdbx_seq_one_letter_code
_entity_poly.pdbx_strand_id
1 'polypeptide(L)'
;MFSPIEPSTMGITVASNVKNPMKIYVDEDGGPTVYVSLRFLNRTEKWINGASKGIQMGGECNLCSGVSVDKEKNVYMTEADTHRVVQWSPKTNMTTVVAGQTNTSGSTSALLNHPQGICHSKW
;
A
#
# COMPACT_ATOMS: atom_id res chain seq x y z
N MET A 1 43.76 1.84 -15.12
CA MET A 1 43.60 2.76 -13.98
C MET A 1 42.10 2.97 -13.82
N PHE A 2 41.48 2.38 -12.79
CA PHE A 2 40.06 2.60 -12.51
C PHE A 2 39.96 3.90 -11.70
N SER A 3 39.24 4.89 -12.21
CA SER A 3 38.89 6.07 -11.42
C SER A 3 38.02 5.64 -10.24
N PRO A 4 38.20 6.23 -9.03
CA PRO A 4 37.28 6.00 -7.94
C PRO A 4 35.88 6.45 -8.38
N ILE A 5 34.87 5.63 -8.08
CA ILE A 5 33.47 6.03 -8.19
C ILE A 5 33.26 7.06 -7.08
N GLU A 6 32.90 8.30 -7.44
CA GLU A 6 32.45 9.32 -6.49
C GLU A 6 31.42 8.70 -5.54
N PRO A 7 31.42 9.02 -4.22
CA PRO A 7 30.48 8.43 -3.29
C PRO A 7 29.06 8.67 -3.81
N SER A 8 28.38 7.56 -4.11
CA SER A 8 27.01 7.55 -4.59
C SER A 8 26.15 8.43 -3.67
N THR A 9 25.37 9.31 -4.27
CA THR A 9 24.36 10.18 -3.66
C THR A 9 23.81 9.57 -2.37
N MET A 10 23.93 10.29 -1.24
CA MET A 10 23.38 9.84 0.03
C MET A 10 21.92 9.41 -0.17
N GLY A 11 21.59 8.17 0.21
CA GLY A 11 20.22 7.67 0.16
C GLY A 11 19.30 8.59 0.96
N ILE A 12 18.07 8.77 0.47
CA ILE A 12 17.06 9.57 1.14
C ILE A 12 16.24 8.70 2.10
N THR A 13 15.93 9.22 3.30
CA THR A 13 15.01 8.56 4.23
C THR A 13 13.61 9.13 4.02
N VAL A 14 12.71 8.35 3.43
CA VAL A 14 11.32 8.78 3.21
C VAL A 14 10.47 8.62 4.48
N ALA A 15 10.60 7.49 5.17
CA ALA A 15 9.79 7.16 6.34
C ALA A 15 10.67 6.65 7.48
N SER A 16 10.37 7.09 8.70
CA SER A 16 11.06 6.65 9.92
C SER A 16 10.04 6.27 11.00
N ASN A 17 10.45 5.48 11.99
CA ASN A 17 9.58 5.01 13.09
C ASN A 17 8.33 4.21 12.64
N VAL A 18 8.37 3.60 11.47
CA VAL A 18 7.31 2.71 10.97
C VAL A 18 7.31 1.42 11.78
N LYS A 19 6.20 1.10 12.45
CA LYS A 19 6.07 -0.08 13.31
C LYS A 19 5.33 -1.21 12.59
N ASN A 20 5.93 -2.39 12.53
CA ASN A 20 5.35 -3.60 11.91
C ASN A 20 4.86 -3.40 10.47
N PRO A 21 5.68 -2.83 9.56
CA PRO A 21 5.31 -2.77 8.14
C PRO A 21 5.23 -4.18 7.55
N MET A 22 4.24 -4.42 6.68
CA MET A 22 4.12 -5.71 5.97
C MET A 22 4.51 -5.59 4.50
N LYS A 23 3.83 -4.71 3.76
CA LYS A 23 4.10 -4.42 2.35
C LYS A 23 4.21 -2.92 2.14
N ILE A 24 5.12 -2.52 1.26
CA ILE A 24 5.24 -1.15 0.78
C ILE A 24 4.91 -1.04 -0.70
N TYR A 25 4.42 0.13 -1.11
CA TYR A 25 4.36 0.59 -2.49
C TYR A 25 5.03 1.96 -2.60
N VAL A 26 5.88 2.15 -3.62
CA VAL A 26 6.61 3.40 -3.84
C VAL A 26 6.05 4.09 -5.07
N ASP A 27 5.64 5.34 -4.85
CA ASP A 27 5.22 6.28 -5.87
C ASP A 27 6.27 7.40 -5.97
N GLU A 28 6.84 7.58 -7.15
CA GLU A 28 7.90 8.57 -7.41
C GLU A 28 7.35 9.84 -8.09
N ASP A 29 6.06 9.83 -8.45
CA ASP A 29 5.42 10.95 -9.13
C ASP A 29 5.22 12.13 -8.17
N GLY A 30 5.85 13.25 -8.47
CA GLY A 30 5.92 14.41 -7.58
C GLY A 30 6.89 14.26 -6.41
N GLY A 31 7.77 13.25 -6.44
CA GLY A 31 8.74 12.93 -5.39
C GLY A 31 8.40 11.64 -4.63
N PRO A 32 9.34 11.15 -3.81
CA PRO A 32 9.26 9.81 -3.21
C PRO A 32 8.19 9.78 -2.12
N THR A 33 7.14 9.04 -2.42
CA THR A 33 6.05 8.70 -1.51
C THR A 33 6.04 7.20 -1.26
N VAL A 34 6.00 6.79 0.01
CA VAL A 34 5.91 5.39 0.40
C VAL A 34 4.54 5.14 1.03
N TYR A 35 3.79 4.20 0.47
CA TYR A 35 2.59 3.65 1.07
C TYR A 35 2.96 2.37 1.81
N VAL A 36 2.49 2.23 3.04
CA VAL A 36 2.82 1.11 3.94
C VAL A 36 1.54 0.48 4.44
N SER A 37 1.37 -0.81 4.20
CA SER A 37 0.36 -1.62 4.89
C SER A 37 0.86 -1.99 6.29
N LEU A 38 0.06 -1.66 7.30
CA LEU A 38 0.33 -1.92 8.70
C LEU A 38 -0.69 -2.95 9.20
N ARG A 39 -0.49 -4.21 8.79
CA ARG A 39 -1.46 -5.31 8.96
C ARG A 39 -2.03 -5.40 10.38
N PHE A 40 -1.18 -5.40 11.40
CA PHE A 40 -1.60 -5.56 12.79
C PHE A 40 -2.11 -4.27 13.44
N LEU A 41 -2.01 -3.15 12.72
CA LEU A 41 -2.62 -1.88 13.11
C LEU A 41 -3.89 -1.58 12.31
N ASN A 42 -4.35 -2.53 11.48
CA ASN A 42 -5.59 -2.43 10.69
C ASN A 42 -5.70 -1.11 9.89
N ARG A 43 -4.57 -0.67 9.33
CA ARG A 43 -4.53 0.52 8.46
C ARG A 43 -3.44 0.46 7.41
N THR A 44 -3.61 1.28 6.39
CA THR A 44 -2.56 1.63 5.43
C THR A 44 -2.22 3.10 5.58
N GLU A 45 -0.94 3.45 5.52
CA GLU A 45 -0.48 4.83 5.64
C GLU A 45 0.34 5.27 4.42
N LYS A 46 0.25 6.54 4.08
CA LYS A 46 1.14 7.25 3.16
C LYS A 46 2.18 8.05 3.95
N TRP A 47 3.41 8.00 3.47
CA TRP A 47 4.57 8.72 3.99
C TRP A 47 5.22 9.50 2.86
N ILE A 48 5.62 10.74 3.14
CA ILE A 48 6.35 11.63 2.22
C ILE A 48 7.76 11.83 2.72
N ASN A 49 8.66 12.34 1.86
CA ASN A 49 10.08 12.52 2.18
C ASN A 49 10.34 13.12 3.57
N GLY A 50 11.14 12.43 4.40
CA GLY A 50 11.50 12.86 5.76
C GLY A 50 10.40 12.70 6.82
N ALA A 51 9.28 12.04 6.54
CA ALA A 51 8.18 11.91 7.50
C ALA A 51 8.54 11.00 8.69
N SER A 52 8.12 11.42 9.89
CA SER A 52 8.19 10.64 11.14
C SER A 52 6.83 10.09 11.60
N LYS A 53 5.75 10.44 10.88
CA LYS A 53 4.40 9.94 11.07
C LYS A 53 3.69 9.80 9.71
N GLY A 54 2.97 8.69 9.53
CA GLY A 54 2.17 8.44 8.33
C GLY A 54 0.79 9.08 8.38
N ILE A 55 0.22 9.26 7.20
CA ILE A 55 -1.16 9.71 6.97
C ILE A 55 -1.98 8.49 6.60
N GLN A 56 -3.03 8.18 7.36
CA GLN A 56 -3.88 7.03 7.07
C GLN A 56 -4.63 7.20 5.74
N MET A 57 -4.66 6.15 4.94
CA MET A 57 -5.38 6.09 3.67
C MET A 57 -6.73 5.43 3.89
N GLY A 58 -7.81 6.22 3.78
CA GLY A 58 -9.17 5.73 4.01
C GLY A 58 -9.46 5.36 5.46
N GLY A 59 -10.49 4.53 5.64
CA GLY A 59 -10.90 4.00 6.95
C GLY A 59 -10.01 2.86 7.44
N GLU A 60 -10.46 2.20 8.51
CA GLU A 60 -9.83 0.97 8.98
C GLU A 60 -9.87 -0.13 7.89
N CYS A 61 -8.81 -0.92 7.83
CA CYS A 61 -8.69 -2.09 6.97
C CYS A 61 -8.58 -3.36 7.84
N ASN A 62 -9.24 -4.46 7.48
CA ASN A 62 -9.15 -5.71 8.25
C ASN A 62 -7.92 -6.54 7.85
N LEU A 63 -6.90 -6.56 8.72
CA LEU A 63 -5.62 -7.24 8.50
C LEU A 63 -5.02 -6.95 7.11
N CYS A 64 -5.01 -5.67 6.69
CA CYS A 64 -4.54 -5.39 5.33
C CYS A 64 -3.07 -5.73 5.11
N SER A 65 -2.83 -6.58 4.12
CA SER A 65 -1.57 -7.29 3.88
C SER A 65 -0.77 -6.73 2.72
N GLY A 66 -1.46 -6.15 1.74
CA GLY A 66 -0.92 -5.63 0.50
C GLY A 66 -1.44 -4.24 0.22
N VAL A 67 -0.64 -3.45 -0.48
CA VAL A 67 -0.98 -2.11 -0.93
C VAL A 67 -0.46 -1.88 -2.35
N SER A 68 -1.25 -1.22 -3.20
CA SER A 68 -0.85 -0.73 -4.53
C SER A 68 -1.60 0.57 -4.82
N VAL A 69 -1.05 1.45 -5.66
CA VAL A 69 -1.65 2.77 -5.92
C VAL A 69 -1.66 3.09 -7.39
N ASP A 70 -2.82 3.39 -7.99
CA ASP A 70 -2.94 3.71 -9.42
C ASP A 70 -2.50 5.13 -9.81
N LYS A 71 -2.54 5.42 -11.12
CA LYS A 71 -2.20 6.74 -11.67
C LYS A 71 -3.10 7.88 -11.19
N GLU A 72 -4.31 7.57 -10.76
CA GLU A 72 -5.26 8.54 -10.19
C GLU A 72 -5.11 8.66 -8.66
N LYS A 73 -4.11 8.00 -8.09
CA LYS A 73 -3.81 7.90 -6.66
C LYS A 73 -4.88 7.15 -5.86
N ASN A 74 -5.70 6.31 -6.49
CA ASN A 74 -6.54 5.37 -5.76
C ASN A 74 -5.66 4.32 -5.08
N VAL A 75 -5.94 4.03 -3.81
CA VAL A 75 -5.17 3.11 -2.98
C VAL A 75 -5.93 1.80 -2.85
N TYR A 76 -5.33 0.72 -3.35
CA TYR A 76 -5.87 -0.63 -3.29
C TYR A 76 -5.24 -1.38 -2.14
N MET A 77 -6.05 -2.05 -1.34
CA MET A 77 -5.63 -2.81 -0.16
C MET A 77 -6.24 -4.19 -0.19
N THR A 78 -5.45 -5.22 0.09
CA THR A 78 -5.96 -6.58 0.30
C THR A 78 -6.35 -6.75 1.75
N GLU A 79 -7.62 -7.02 2.05
CA GLU A 79 -8.07 -7.38 3.39
C GLU A 79 -8.09 -8.91 3.49
N ALA A 80 -7.05 -9.48 4.11
CA ALA A 80 -6.86 -10.92 4.11
C ALA A 80 -7.96 -11.66 4.89
N ASP A 81 -8.39 -11.07 6.01
CA ASP A 81 -9.37 -11.69 6.93
C ASP A 81 -10.78 -11.69 6.34
N THR A 82 -11.16 -10.59 5.69
CA THR A 82 -12.48 -10.44 5.07
C THR A 82 -12.52 -10.94 3.63
N HIS A 83 -11.44 -11.54 3.13
CA HIS A 83 -11.33 -12.20 1.83
C HIS A 83 -11.67 -11.31 0.63
N ARG A 84 -11.21 -10.05 0.65
CA ARG A 84 -11.52 -9.09 -0.41
C ARG A 84 -10.39 -8.12 -0.70
N VAL A 85 -10.55 -7.37 -1.78
CA VAL A 85 -9.74 -6.20 -2.13
C VAL A 85 -10.65 -4.98 -2.06
N VAL A 86 -10.17 -3.94 -1.38
CA VAL A 86 -10.84 -2.64 -1.31
C VAL A 86 -10.02 -1.57 -2.03
N GLN A 87 -10.71 -0.59 -2.60
CA GLN A 87 -10.13 0.61 -3.18
C GLN A 87 -10.59 1.81 -2.38
N TRP A 88 -9.66 2.61 -1.86
CA TRP A 88 -9.94 3.95 -1.37
C TRP A 88 -9.62 4.97 -2.47
N SER A 89 -10.55 5.89 -2.73
CA SER A 89 -10.34 6.96 -3.70
C SER A 89 -10.15 8.32 -3.01
N PRO A 90 -9.04 9.05 -3.25
CA PRO A 90 -8.86 10.39 -2.73
C PRO A 90 -9.87 11.40 -3.31
N LYS A 91 -10.40 11.13 -4.51
CA LYS A 91 -11.35 12.03 -5.19
C LYS A 91 -12.72 12.06 -4.50
N THR A 92 -13.17 10.90 -4.02
CA THR A 92 -14.49 10.75 -3.37
C THR A 92 -14.41 10.60 -1.86
N ASN A 93 -13.22 10.33 -1.33
CA ASN A 93 -12.97 9.92 0.04
C ASN A 93 -13.80 8.70 0.48
N MET A 94 -14.08 7.79 -0.46
CA MET A 94 -14.83 6.56 -0.20
C MET A 94 -13.97 5.32 -0.40
N THR A 95 -14.30 4.27 0.36
CA THR A 95 -13.74 2.92 0.20
C THR A 95 -14.80 2.00 -0.39
N THR A 96 -14.47 1.28 -1.46
CA THR A 96 -15.36 0.31 -2.11
C THR A 96 -14.69 -1.05 -2.25
N VAL A 97 -15.49 -2.13 -2.25
CA VAL A 97 -15.00 -3.47 -2.57
C VAL A 97 -14.87 -3.60 -4.08
N VAL A 98 -13.70 -4.03 -4.57
CA VAL A 98 -13.41 -4.15 -6.01
C VAL A 98 -13.14 -5.59 -6.45
N ALA A 99 -12.87 -6.51 -5.51
CA ALA A 99 -12.75 -7.94 -5.78
C ALA A 99 -13.03 -8.76 -4.51
N GLY A 100 -13.56 -9.98 -4.68
CA GLY A 100 -13.94 -10.85 -3.57
C GLY A 100 -15.28 -10.47 -2.93
N GLN A 101 -15.67 -11.24 -1.91
CA GLN A 101 -16.90 -11.03 -1.15
C GLN A 101 -16.57 -11.02 0.34
N THR A 102 -17.08 -10.01 1.05
CA THR A 102 -16.80 -9.82 2.48
C THR A 102 -17.15 -11.06 3.28
N ASN A 103 -16.17 -11.59 4.00
CA ASN A 103 -16.28 -12.76 4.89
C ASN A 103 -16.64 -14.08 4.18
N THR A 104 -16.44 -14.16 2.87
CA THR A 104 -16.68 -15.39 2.10
C THR A 104 -15.41 -15.77 1.34
N SER A 105 -14.77 -16.87 1.73
CA SER A 105 -13.66 -17.44 0.99
C SER A 105 -14.11 -18.45 -0.06
N GLY A 106 -13.30 -18.62 -1.10
CA GLY A 106 -13.54 -19.65 -2.10
C GLY A 106 -12.55 -19.61 -3.26
N SER A 107 -12.79 -20.48 -4.24
CA SER A 107 -11.97 -20.67 -5.44
C SER A 107 -12.72 -20.37 -6.74
N THR A 108 -13.97 -19.87 -6.65
CA THR A 108 -14.72 -19.41 -7.83
C THR A 108 -14.15 -18.08 -8.31
N SER A 109 -14.50 -17.67 -9.53
CA SER A 109 -14.02 -16.40 -10.11
C SER A 109 -14.44 -15.14 -9.34
N ALA A 110 -15.47 -15.24 -8.49
CA ALA A 110 -15.97 -14.12 -7.69
C ALA A 110 -15.37 -14.05 -6.28
N LEU A 111 -14.73 -15.14 -5.81
CA LEU A 111 -14.27 -15.26 -4.42
C LEU A 111 -12.74 -15.20 -4.36
N LEU A 112 -12.24 -14.67 -3.25
CA LEU A 112 -10.82 -14.72 -2.91
C LEU A 112 -10.66 -15.57 -1.66
N ASN A 113 -9.47 -16.11 -1.44
CA ASN A 113 -9.15 -16.80 -0.20
C ASN A 113 -7.86 -16.22 0.39
N HIS A 114 -8.00 -15.48 1.47
CA HIS A 114 -6.91 -14.88 2.24
C HIS A 114 -5.86 -14.12 1.40
N PRO A 115 -6.27 -13.12 0.57
CA PRO A 115 -5.35 -12.40 -0.32
C PRO A 115 -4.24 -11.68 0.47
N GLN A 116 -2.99 -11.88 0.07
CA GLN A 116 -1.81 -11.32 0.76
C GLN A 116 -1.14 -10.16 0.02
N GLY A 117 -1.18 -10.18 -1.31
CA GLY A 117 -0.45 -9.23 -2.13
C GLY A 117 -1.32 -8.73 -3.25
N ILE A 118 -1.05 -7.49 -3.66
CA ILE A 118 -1.62 -6.87 -4.84
C ILE A 118 -0.53 -6.08 -5.53
N CYS A 119 -0.53 -6.11 -6.86
CA CYS A 119 0.25 -5.20 -7.67
C CYS A 119 -0.65 -4.73 -8.80
N HIS A 120 -0.58 -3.45 -9.09
CA HIS A 120 -1.13 -2.92 -10.32
C HIS A 120 -0.04 -2.86 -11.39
N SER A 121 -0.43 -2.81 -12.65
CA SER A 121 0.54 -2.68 -13.73
C SER A 121 0.91 -1.21 -13.93
N LYS A 122 2.20 -0.94 -14.13
CA LYS A 122 2.70 0.37 -14.58
C LYS A 122 2.88 0.33 -16.11
N TRP A 123 1.79 0.40 -16.87
CA TRP A 123 1.84 0.59 -18.33
C TRP A 123 0.84 1.66 -18.76
#